data_AF-A0A4R4G3H0-F1
#
_entry.id   AF-A0A4R4G3H0-F1
#
_cell.length_a   1.000
_cell.length_b   1.000
_cell.length_c   1.000
_cell.angle_alpha   90.00
_cell.angle_beta   90.00
_cell.angle_gamma   90.00
#
_symmetry.space_group_name_H-M   'P 1'
#
loop_
_entity.id
_entity.type
_entity.pdbx_description
1 polymer ?
#
loop_
_entity_poly.entity_id
_entity_poly.type
_entity_poly.pdbx_seq_one_letter_code
_entity_poly.pdbx_strand_id
1 'polypeptide(L)'
;MNKTTKNIVIAAVALLGLIIVFTVGSTWASAAAIAVLALTAVWALSSSQGDGMFAQHLNDFEELLQFKRNQFDTVQADPGSLEDKLNHIAKTHESILEQDTKVAGEMVLLADKVRRGHFACRVASDSKTPHVHLLRKTMNAMLDATENNLDQAIRVLQALSEGHFATRANVQVEGKMAQMLEKINELAVALQSMEQQNNEAKEVLHNNTLQLRDTIESLRSNQFVELNGMINTTVERIHTVANKEHELSINLQSLAGNAQETKQILITIGDIADQTNLLALNAAIEAARAGEHGRGFAVVADEVRKLAERTQKSLAETAATINILIQAINDNSESLNQNMDEMMDLTKYVGNVDNKMEELLATMDRLS
;
A
#
# COMPACT_ATOMS: atom_id res chain seq x y z
N MET A 1 -105.40 6.33 -1.00
CA MET A 1 -104.77 5.75 -2.20
C MET A 1 -105.39 4.38 -2.45
N ASN A 2 -105.87 4.09 -3.66
CA ASN A 2 -106.59 2.85 -3.94
C ASN A 2 -105.63 1.65 -3.86
N LYS A 3 -106.10 0.47 -3.41
CA LYS A 3 -105.27 -0.71 -3.10
C LYS A 3 -104.39 -1.14 -4.29
N THR A 4 -104.90 -0.95 -5.51
CA THR A 4 -104.21 -1.19 -6.79
C THR A 4 -103.06 -0.20 -7.05
N THR A 5 -103.23 1.08 -6.74
CA THR A 5 -102.17 2.09 -6.91
C THR A 5 -101.00 1.85 -5.96
N LYS A 6 -101.30 1.37 -4.74
CA LYS A 6 -100.30 1.02 -3.72
C LYS A 6 -99.45 -0.19 -4.15
N ASN A 7 -100.08 -1.23 -4.70
CA ASN A 7 -99.37 -2.41 -5.20
C ASN A 7 -98.53 -2.12 -6.45
N ILE A 8 -98.96 -1.20 -7.33
CA ILE A 8 -98.19 -0.78 -8.50
C ILE A 8 -96.94 0.01 -8.10
N VAL A 9 -97.04 0.90 -7.11
CA VAL A 9 -95.88 1.67 -6.62
C VAL A 9 -94.87 0.75 -5.91
N ILE A 10 -95.34 -0.20 -5.10
CA ILE A 10 -94.47 -1.18 -4.44
C ILE A 10 -93.76 -2.07 -5.47
N ALA A 11 -94.50 -2.56 -6.49
CA ALA A 11 -93.91 -3.32 -7.57
C ALA A 11 -92.88 -2.48 -8.35
N ALA A 12 -93.16 -1.21 -8.64
CA ALA A 12 -92.25 -0.33 -9.37
C ALA A 12 -90.96 -0.02 -8.60
N VAL A 13 -91.04 0.21 -7.27
CA VAL A 13 -89.86 0.48 -6.42
C VAL A 13 -89.04 -0.80 -6.21
N ALA A 14 -89.69 -1.95 -6.02
CA ALA A 14 -89.00 -3.24 -5.94
C ALA A 14 -88.31 -3.59 -7.26
N LEU A 15 -88.94 -3.31 -8.40
CA LEU A 15 -88.38 -3.55 -9.73
C LEU A 15 -87.23 -2.57 -10.05
N LEU A 16 -87.33 -1.31 -9.62
CA LEU A 16 -86.24 -0.33 -9.71
C LEU A 16 -85.04 -0.73 -8.83
N GLY A 17 -85.28 -1.22 -7.61
CA GLY A 17 -84.23 -1.76 -6.75
C GLY A 17 -83.54 -2.98 -7.37
N LEU A 18 -84.32 -3.90 -7.95
CA LEU A 18 -83.80 -5.09 -8.65
C LEU A 18 -83.00 -4.74 -9.91
N ILE A 19 -83.44 -3.74 -10.68
CA ILE A 19 -82.75 -3.24 -11.87
C ILE A 19 -81.44 -2.55 -11.50
N ILE A 20 -81.39 -1.80 -10.39
CA ILE A 20 -80.17 -1.09 -9.95
C ILE A 20 -79.12 -2.07 -9.39
N VAL A 21 -79.56 -3.11 -8.68
CA VAL A 21 -78.68 -4.22 -8.23
C VAL A 21 -78.05 -4.96 -9.42
N PHE A 22 -78.76 -5.05 -10.56
CA PHE A 22 -78.25 -5.71 -11.76
C PHE A 22 -77.41 -4.81 -12.68
N THR A 23 -77.58 -3.48 -12.62
CA THR A 23 -76.94 -2.53 -13.55
C THR A 23 -75.69 -1.87 -13.00
N VAL A 24 -75.55 -1.74 -11.68
CA VAL A 24 -74.40 -1.05 -11.07
C VAL A 24 -73.30 -2.05 -10.72
N GLY A 25 -72.37 -2.23 -11.66
CA GLY A 25 -71.13 -2.96 -11.47
C GLY A 25 -70.12 -2.25 -10.56
N SER A 26 -70.54 -1.76 -9.39
CA SER A 26 -69.65 -1.16 -8.39
C SER A 26 -70.10 -1.47 -6.96
N THR A 27 -69.16 -2.06 -6.22
CA THR A 27 -69.12 -2.42 -4.78
C THR A 27 -70.40 -2.96 -4.13
N TRP A 28 -70.31 -4.15 -3.54
CA TRP A 28 -71.40 -4.77 -2.76
C TRP A 28 -71.95 -3.87 -1.65
N ALA A 29 -71.16 -2.94 -1.10
CA ALA A 29 -71.61 -1.97 -0.11
C ALA A 29 -72.65 -0.97 -0.68
N SER A 30 -72.47 -0.48 -1.90
CA SER A 30 -73.46 0.37 -2.59
C SER A 30 -74.70 -0.42 -2.97
N ALA A 31 -74.54 -1.66 -3.43
CA ALA A 31 -75.68 -2.54 -3.71
C ALA A 31 -76.48 -2.88 -2.45
N ALA A 32 -75.80 -3.13 -1.32
CA ALA A 32 -76.42 -3.38 -0.02
C ALA A 32 -77.11 -2.14 0.54
N ALA A 33 -76.47 -0.96 0.48
CA ALA A 33 -77.09 0.30 0.92
C ALA A 33 -78.31 0.68 0.07
N ILE A 34 -78.25 0.47 -1.24
CA ILE A 34 -79.39 0.69 -2.15
C ILE A 34 -80.48 -0.36 -1.91
N ALA A 35 -80.12 -1.61 -1.63
CA ALA A 35 -81.08 -2.63 -1.22
C ALA A 35 -81.76 -2.25 0.10
N VAL A 36 -81.03 -1.77 1.10
CA VAL A 36 -81.61 -1.29 2.37
C VAL A 36 -82.52 -0.09 2.14
N LEU A 37 -82.12 0.87 1.32
CA LEU A 37 -82.97 2.02 0.97
C LEU A 37 -84.24 1.59 0.22
N ALA A 38 -84.13 0.61 -0.68
CA ALA A 38 -85.29 0.05 -1.36
C ALA A 38 -86.19 -0.74 -0.40
N LEU A 39 -85.63 -1.51 0.53
CA LEU A 39 -86.34 -2.32 1.51
C LEU A 39 -87.03 -1.45 2.57
N THR A 40 -86.37 -0.40 3.05
CA THR A 40 -86.92 0.60 3.97
C THR A 40 -88.02 1.42 3.30
N ALA A 41 -87.84 1.82 2.03
CA ALA A 41 -88.89 2.48 1.24
C ALA A 41 -90.11 1.57 1.02
N VAL A 42 -89.89 0.28 0.72
CA VAL A 42 -90.97 -0.72 0.56
C VAL A 42 -91.70 -0.97 1.89
N TRP A 43 -90.99 -1.01 3.02
CA TRP A 43 -91.58 -1.15 4.36
C TRP A 43 -92.38 0.09 4.79
N ALA A 44 -91.85 1.29 4.53
CA ALA A 44 -92.55 2.55 4.78
C ALA A 44 -93.83 2.69 3.94
N LEU A 45 -93.84 2.12 2.73
CA LEU A 45 -95.02 2.09 1.87
C LEU A 45 -96.00 0.96 2.25
N SER A 46 -95.53 -0.19 2.76
CA SER A 46 -96.40 -1.35 3.04
C SER A 46 -97.13 -1.29 4.39
N SER A 47 -96.55 -0.65 5.41
CA SER A 47 -97.08 -0.72 6.78
C SER A 47 -98.25 0.24 7.06
N SER A 48 -99.44 -0.33 7.34
CA SER A 48 -100.47 0.30 8.17
C SER A 48 -100.79 -0.50 9.43
N GLN A 49 -100.07 -1.59 9.71
CA GLN A 49 -100.03 -2.27 11.00
C GLN A 49 -98.64 -2.88 11.17
N GLY A 50 -98.12 -2.77 12.39
CA GLY A 50 -96.71 -2.96 12.71
C GLY A 50 -96.24 -4.41 12.67
N ASP A 51 -94.99 -4.56 12.25
CA ASP A 51 -94.14 -5.64 12.73
C ASP A 51 -92.79 -5.02 13.15
N GLY A 52 -92.65 -4.72 14.45
CA GLY A 52 -91.49 -4.02 15.00
C GLY A 52 -90.19 -4.84 14.91
N MET A 53 -90.30 -6.16 14.76
CA MET A 53 -89.16 -7.08 14.67
C MET A 53 -88.36 -6.89 13.39
N PHE A 54 -89.01 -6.69 12.24
CA PHE A 54 -88.31 -6.47 10.97
C PHE A 54 -87.63 -5.09 10.91
N ALA A 55 -88.27 -4.06 11.48
CA ALA A 55 -87.68 -2.72 11.59
C ALA A 55 -86.41 -2.74 12.46
N GLN A 56 -86.42 -3.51 13.55
CA GLN A 56 -85.25 -3.71 14.39
C GLN A 56 -84.15 -4.49 13.64
N HIS A 57 -84.49 -5.53 12.90
CA HIS A 57 -83.55 -6.31 12.10
C HIS A 57 -82.92 -5.51 10.95
N LEU A 58 -83.65 -4.55 10.37
CA LEU A 58 -83.09 -3.57 9.43
C LEU A 58 -82.15 -2.58 10.12
N ASN A 59 -82.48 -2.11 11.32
CA ASN A 59 -81.57 -1.25 12.11
C ASN A 59 -80.29 -2.01 12.49
N ASP A 60 -80.38 -3.29 12.87
CA ASP A 60 -79.22 -4.13 13.16
C ASP A 60 -78.32 -4.31 11.92
N PHE A 61 -78.93 -4.39 10.73
CA PHE A 61 -78.17 -4.46 9.48
C PHE A 61 -77.54 -3.11 9.13
N GLU A 62 -78.22 -2.00 9.39
CA GLU A 62 -77.66 -0.65 9.26
C GLU A 62 -76.47 -0.45 10.21
N GLU A 63 -76.57 -0.91 11.46
CA GLU A 63 -75.48 -0.87 12.43
C GLU A 63 -74.28 -1.74 12.00
N LEU A 64 -74.53 -2.90 11.38
CA LEU A 64 -73.49 -3.73 10.76
C LEU A 64 -72.79 -2.97 9.61
N LEU A 65 -73.55 -2.32 8.71
CA LEU A 65 -73.01 -1.53 7.60
C LEU A 65 -72.22 -0.29 8.08
N GLN A 66 -72.60 0.28 9.23
CA GLN A 66 -71.91 1.40 9.86
C GLN A 66 -70.74 0.97 10.75
N PHE A 67 -70.38 -0.32 10.76
CA PHE A 67 -69.33 -0.89 11.63
C PHE A 67 -69.57 -0.66 13.13
N LYS A 68 -70.82 -0.39 13.53
CA LYS A 68 -71.22 -0.27 14.94
C LYS A 68 -71.41 -1.65 15.59
N ARG A 69 -71.67 -2.67 14.76
CA ARG A 69 -71.81 -4.08 15.16
C ARG A 69 -70.96 -4.97 14.25
N ASN A 70 -70.50 -6.10 14.79
CA ASN A 70 -69.62 -7.05 14.08
C ASN A 70 -70.29 -8.41 13.79
N GLN A 71 -71.52 -8.62 14.25
CA GLN A 71 -72.28 -9.85 14.06
C GLN A 71 -73.73 -9.50 13.76
N PHE A 72 -74.34 -10.30 12.88
CA PHE A 72 -75.76 -10.17 12.54
C PHE A 72 -76.53 -11.40 13.01
N ASP A 73 -77.54 -11.19 13.85
CA ASP A 73 -78.41 -12.25 14.35
C ASP A 73 -79.49 -12.54 13.32
N THR A 74 -79.48 -13.75 12.75
CA THR A 74 -80.46 -14.14 11.74
C THR A 74 -81.80 -14.47 12.37
N VAL A 75 -82.89 -13.96 11.79
CA VAL A 75 -84.26 -14.34 12.19
C VAL A 75 -84.73 -15.55 11.38
N GLN A 76 -85.55 -16.41 12.00
CA GLN A 76 -86.18 -17.54 11.32
C GLN A 76 -87.16 -17.03 10.26
N ALA A 77 -86.86 -17.33 8.99
CA ALA A 77 -87.56 -16.79 7.83
C ALA A 77 -87.94 -17.90 6.84
N ASP A 78 -89.05 -17.73 6.12
CA ASP A 78 -89.45 -18.67 5.07
C ASP A 78 -88.48 -18.59 3.89
N PRO A 79 -88.09 -19.72 3.27
CA PRO A 79 -87.16 -19.73 2.15
C PRO A 79 -87.60 -18.81 1.01
N GLY A 80 -86.73 -17.88 0.61
CA GLY A 80 -87.00 -16.91 -0.47
C GLY A 80 -87.77 -15.65 -0.07
N SER A 81 -88.14 -15.52 1.22
CA SER A 81 -88.68 -14.29 1.81
C SER A 81 -87.67 -13.13 1.78
N LEU A 82 -88.15 -11.93 2.09
CA LEU A 82 -87.35 -10.71 2.16
C LEU A 82 -86.30 -10.81 3.28
N GLU A 83 -86.72 -11.40 4.40
CA GLU A 83 -85.96 -11.67 5.61
C GLU A 83 -84.85 -12.70 5.36
N ASP A 84 -85.13 -13.78 4.61
CA ASP A 84 -84.14 -14.79 4.22
C ASP A 84 -83.05 -14.20 3.29
N LYS A 85 -83.44 -13.32 2.36
CA LYS A 85 -82.49 -12.58 1.52
C LYS A 85 -81.64 -11.59 2.33
N LEU A 86 -82.24 -10.89 3.29
CA LEU A 86 -81.54 -9.98 4.18
C LEU A 86 -80.55 -10.74 5.07
N ASN A 87 -80.94 -11.88 5.64
CA ASN A 87 -80.05 -12.79 6.37
C ASN A 87 -78.85 -13.21 5.51
N HIS A 88 -79.09 -13.61 4.27
CA HIS A 88 -78.03 -14.04 3.35
C HIS A 88 -77.04 -12.90 3.03
N ILE A 89 -77.54 -11.70 2.75
CA ILE A 89 -76.71 -10.52 2.47
C ILE A 89 -75.91 -10.12 3.72
N ALA A 90 -76.55 -10.11 4.89
CA ALA A 90 -75.91 -9.74 6.15
C ALA A 90 -74.82 -10.73 6.56
N LYS A 91 -75.07 -12.04 6.46
CA LYS A 91 -74.04 -13.07 6.71
C LYS A 91 -72.89 -13.02 5.71
N THR A 92 -73.19 -12.71 4.44
CA THR A 92 -72.15 -12.50 3.43
C THR A 92 -71.28 -11.28 3.76
N HIS A 93 -71.90 -10.18 4.19
CA HIS A 93 -71.19 -8.96 4.56
C HIS A 93 -70.36 -9.15 5.84
N GLU A 94 -70.91 -9.80 6.86
CA GLU A 94 -70.22 -10.18 8.09
C GLU A 94 -68.96 -11.02 7.77
N SER A 95 -69.09 -12.03 6.90
CA SER A 95 -67.96 -12.86 6.49
C SER A 95 -66.88 -12.09 5.72
N ILE A 96 -67.25 -11.14 4.87
CA ILE A 96 -66.30 -10.26 4.17
C ILE A 96 -65.58 -9.36 5.17
N LEU A 97 -66.32 -8.78 6.13
CA LEU A 97 -65.76 -7.90 7.16
C LEU A 97 -64.77 -8.63 8.06
N GLU A 98 -65.07 -9.87 8.45
CA GLU A 98 -64.17 -10.71 9.22
C GLU A 98 -62.88 -11.01 8.45
N GLN A 99 -62.99 -11.36 7.15
CA GLN A 99 -61.83 -11.57 6.28
C GLN A 99 -60.99 -10.31 6.12
N ASP A 100 -61.60 -9.16 5.85
CA ASP A 100 -60.91 -7.87 5.72
C ASP A 100 -60.19 -7.48 7.01
N THR A 101 -60.86 -7.65 8.17
CA THR A 101 -60.28 -7.37 9.49
C THR A 101 -59.09 -8.26 9.77
N LYS A 102 -59.17 -9.55 9.42
CA LYS A 102 -58.06 -10.50 9.59
C LYS A 102 -56.85 -10.12 8.72
N VAL A 103 -57.08 -9.80 7.45
CA VAL A 103 -56.03 -9.35 6.52
C VAL A 103 -55.38 -8.06 7.02
N ALA A 104 -56.16 -7.08 7.46
CA ALA A 104 -55.66 -5.83 8.01
C ALA A 104 -54.82 -6.05 9.29
N GLY A 105 -55.27 -6.93 10.19
CA GLY A 105 -54.51 -7.31 11.38
C GLY A 105 -53.17 -7.95 11.05
N GLU A 106 -53.13 -8.87 10.09
CA GLU A 106 -51.88 -9.47 9.60
C GLU A 106 -50.95 -8.42 8.96
N MET A 107 -51.49 -7.47 8.20
CA MET A 107 -50.71 -6.37 7.61
C MET A 107 -50.06 -5.47 8.67
N VAL A 108 -50.75 -5.17 9.77
CA VAL A 108 -50.19 -4.38 10.89
C VAL A 108 -49.04 -5.13 11.55
N LEU A 109 -49.22 -6.43 11.84
CA LEU A 109 -48.15 -7.26 12.41
C LEU A 109 -46.96 -7.40 11.45
N LEU A 110 -47.25 -7.51 10.15
CA LEU A 110 -46.25 -7.57 9.10
C LEU A 110 -45.42 -6.29 9.05
N ALA A 111 -46.06 -5.12 9.14
CA ALA A 111 -45.36 -3.83 9.16
C ALA A 111 -44.38 -3.73 10.33
N ASP A 112 -44.74 -4.20 11.54
CA ASP A 112 -43.80 -4.22 12.67
C ASP A 112 -42.62 -5.18 12.45
N LYS A 113 -42.87 -6.36 11.88
CA LYS A 113 -41.81 -7.31 11.53
C LYS A 113 -40.83 -6.73 10.51
N VAL A 114 -41.34 -6.11 9.45
CA VAL A 114 -40.54 -5.46 8.40
C VAL A 114 -39.73 -4.30 8.97
N ARG A 115 -40.32 -3.48 9.85
CA ARG A 115 -39.62 -2.40 10.58
C ARG A 115 -38.43 -2.93 11.38
N ARG A 116 -38.48 -4.18 11.86
CA ARG A 116 -37.41 -4.86 12.59
C ARG A 116 -36.41 -5.60 11.68
N GLY A 117 -36.57 -5.52 10.36
CA GLY A 117 -35.68 -6.15 9.39
C GLY A 117 -36.07 -7.58 9.00
N HIS A 118 -37.25 -8.08 9.40
CA HIS A 118 -37.72 -9.40 9.00
C HIS A 118 -38.49 -9.33 7.67
N PHE A 119 -37.79 -9.58 6.55
CA PHE A 119 -38.39 -9.49 5.22
C PHE A 119 -38.99 -10.81 4.71
N ALA A 120 -38.72 -11.96 5.35
CA ALA A 120 -39.25 -13.28 4.95
C ALA A 120 -40.73 -13.53 5.27
N CYS A 121 -41.42 -12.56 5.88
CA CYS A 121 -42.80 -12.72 6.33
C CYS A 121 -43.82 -12.22 5.29
N ARG A 122 -45.00 -12.85 5.24
CA ARG A 122 -46.07 -12.53 4.28
C ARG A 122 -47.43 -12.50 4.96
N VAL A 123 -48.37 -11.77 4.36
CA VAL A 123 -49.79 -11.87 4.71
C VAL A 123 -50.34 -13.15 4.09
N ALA A 124 -50.84 -14.05 4.94
CA ALA A 124 -51.31 -15.38 4.55
C ALA A 124 -52.82 -15.41 4.29
N SER A 125 -53.58 -14.63 5.07
CA SER A 125 -55.02 -14.50 4.88
C SER A 125 -55.35 -13.71 3.61
N ASP A 126 -56.48 -13.99 2.98
CA ASP A 126 -56.97 -13.27 1.80
C ASP A 126 -58.43 -12.83 2.00
N SER A 127 -58.85 -11.86 1.19
CA SER A 127 -60.23 -11.37 1.21
C SER A 127 -60.83 -11.37 -0.19
N LYS A 128 -62.15 -11.55 -0.27
CA LYS A 128 -62.91 -11.40 -1.50
C LYS A 128 -63.07 -9.94 -1.92
N THR A 129 -62.80 -8.98 -1.03
CA THR A 129 -62.81 -7.55 -1.35
C THR A 129 -61.66 -7.24 -2.32
N PRO A 130 -61.93 -6.79 -3.56
CA PRO A 130 -60.89 -6.66 -4.59
C PRO A 130 -59.70 -5.76 -4.20
N HIS A 131 -59.96 -4.66 -3.48
CA HIS A 131 -58.91 -3.73 -3.05
C HIS A 131 -58.04 -4.31 -1.93
N VAL A 132 -58.62 -5.07 -1.00
CA VAL A 132 -57.88 -5.73 0.09
C VAL A 132 -57.02 -6.86 -0.46
N HIS A 133 -57.58 -7.66 -1.38
CA HIS A 133 -56.82 -8.66 -2.13
C HIS A 133 -55.64 -8.06 -2.89
N LEU A 134 -55.88 -6.97 -3.63
CA LEU A 134 -54.82 -6.28 -4.39
C LEU A 134 -53.74 -5.72 -3.47
N LEU A 135 -54.12 -5.09 -2.36
CA LEU A 135 -53.17 -4.56 -1.38
C LEU A 135 -52.29 -5.67 -0.79
N ARG A 136 -52.89 -6.80 -0.39
CA ARG A 136 -52.18 -7.99 0.08
C ARG A 136 -51.17 -8.49 -0.95
N LYS A 137 -51.62 -8.67 -2.19
CA LYS A 137 -50.79 -9.15 -3.29
C LYS A 137 -49.60 -8.22 -3.56
N THR A 138 -49.86 -6.91 -3.64
CA THR A 138 -48.82 -5.90 -3.86
C THR A 138 -47.83 -5.83 -2.69
N MET A 139 -48.31 -5.90 -1.45
CA MET A 139 -47.45 -5.88 -0.26
C MET A 139 -46.55 -7.11 -0.20
N ASN A 140 -47.08 -8.31 -0.47
CA ASN A 140 -46.29 -9.54 -0.54
C ASN A 140 -45.24 -9.46 -1.66
N ALA A 141 -45.61 -8.99 -2.86
CA ALA A 141 -44.67 -8.83 -3.97
C ALA A 141 -43.55 -7.81 -3.68
N MET A 142 -43.87 -6.72 -2.98
CA MET A 142 -42.85 -5.76 -2.51
C MET A 142 -41.86 -6.40 -1.54
N LEU A 143 -42.33 -7.26 -0.64
CA LEU A 143 -41.47 -7.99 0.29
C LEU A 143 -40.63 -9.06 -0.41
N ASP A 144 -41.20 -9.80 -1.37
CA ASP A 144 -40.45 -10.75 -2.21
C ASP A 144 -39.29 -10.04 -2.93
N ALA A 145 -39.55 -8.88 -3.53
CA ALA A 145 -38.51 -8.10 -4.19
C ALA A 145 -37.47 -7.58 -3.19
N THR A 146 -37.88 -7.10 -2.02
CA THR A 146 -36.95 -6.56 -1.01
C THR A 146 -36.05 -7.65 -0.43
N GLU A 147 -36.62 -8.80 -0.08
CA GLU A 147 -35.91 -9.97 0.43
C GLU A 147 -34.87 -10.48 -0.58
N ASN A 148 -35.28 -10.71 -1.83
CA ASN A 148 -34.36 -11.20 -2.87
C ASN A 148 -33.16 -10.26 -3.09
N ASN A 149 -33.37 -8.94 -3.04
CA ASN A 149 -32.27 -7.98 -3.18
C ASN A 149 -31.32 -7.99 -1.97
N LEU A 150 -31.86 -8.11 -0.75
CA LEU A 150 -31.05 -8.22 0.46
C LEU A 150 -30.24 -9.52 0.46
N ASP A 151 -30.84 -10.63 0.05
CA ASP A 151 -30.16 -11.92 -0.06
C ASP A 151 -29.02 -11.88 -1.09
N GLN A 152 -29.23 -11.20 -2.23
CA GLN A 152 -28.15 -11.00 -3.19
C GLN A 152 -27.00 -10.17 -2.62
N ALA A 153 -27.30 -9.08 -1.91
CA ALA A 153 -26.29 -8.25 -1.27
C ALA A 153 -25.48 -9.06 -0.24
N ILE A 154 -26.16 -9.79 0.65
CA ILE A 154 -25.53 -10.64 1.67
C ILE A 154 -24.66 -11.70 1.02
N ARG A 155 -25.15 -12.38 -0.02
CA ARG A 155 -24.40 -13.42 -0.74
C ARG A 155 -23.10 -12.88 -1.32
N VAL A 156 -23.13 -11.71 -1.96
CA VAL A 156 -21.91 -11.11 -2.52
C VAL A 156 -20.97 -10.69 -1.40
N LEU A 157 -21.46 -10.01 -0.36
CA LEU A 157 -20.62 -9.57 0.77
C LEU A 157 -19.96 -10.76 1.49
N GLN A 158 -20.66 -11.88 1.65
CA GLN A 158 -20.10 -13.10 2.20
C GLN A 158 -19.00 -13.67 1.30
N ALA A 159 -19.25 -13.75 -0.01
CA ALA A 159 -18.23 -14.17 -0.98
C ALA A 159 -16.97 -13.28 -0.92
N LEU A 160 -17.13 -11.97 -0.79
CA LEU A 160 -16.00 -11.05 -0.61
C LEU A 160 -15.24 -11.32 0.69
N SER A 161 -15.94 -11.60 1.80
CA SER A 161 -15.31 -11.95 3.08
C SER A 161 -14.53 -13.27 3.03
N GLU A 162 -14.93 -14.19 2.16
CA GLU A 162 -14.27 -15.49 1.94
C GLU A 162 -13.15 -15.39 0.89
N GLY A 163 -12.90 -14.21 0.32
CA GLY A 163 -11.86 -13.98 -0.70
C GLY A 163 -12.31 -14.28 -2.15
N HIS A 164 -13.60 -14.56 -2.36
CA HIS A 164 -14.18 -14.80 -3.68
C HIS A 164 -14.64 -13.49 -4.34
N PHE A 165 -13.68 -12.72 -4.85
CA PHE A 165 -13.93 -11.38 -5.41
C PHE A 165 -14.58 -11.36 -6.80
N ALA A 166 -14.85 -12.51 -7.42
CA ALA A 166 -15.51 -12.61 -8.73
C ALA A 166 -17.05 -12.62 -8.66
N THR A 167 -17.63 -12.85 -7.49
CA THR A 167 -19.08 -12.93 -7.32
C THR A 167 -19.74 -11.55 -7.50
N ARG A 168 -20.88 -11.51 -8.21
CA ARG A 168 -21.63 -10.28 -8.47
C ARG A 168 -23.12 -10.46 -8.17
N ALA A 169 -23.76 -9.38 -7.74
CA ALA A 169 -25.21 -9.27 -7.63
C ALA A 169 -25.81 -8.95 -9.01
N ASN A 170 -27.00 -9.47 -9.27
CA ASN A 170 -27.75 -9.22 -10.49
C ASN A 170 -28.69 -8.03 -10.27
N VAL A 171 -28.38 -6.89 -10.87
CA VAL A 171 -29.12 -5.64 -10.67
C VAL A 171 -30.33 -5.59 -11.61
N GLN A 172 -31.51 -5.94 -11.09
CA GLN A 172 -32.79 -5.90 -11.83
C GLN A 172 -33.83 -4.97 -11.18
N VAL A 173 -33.37 -4.12 -10.27
CA VAL A 173 -34.20 -3.16 -9.55
C VAL A 173 -33.72 -1.74 -9.82
N GLU A 174 -34.54 -0.77 -9.45
CA GLU A 174 -34.28 0.65 -9.69
C GLU A 174 -34.06 1.41 -8.36
N GLY A 175 -33.63 2.66 -8.48
CA GLY A 175 -33.46 3.56 -7.34
C GLY A 175 -32.34 3.15 -6.38
N LYS A 176 -32.56 3.33 -5.07
CA LYS A 176 -31.52 3.12 -4.04
C LYS A 176 -31.07 1.66 -3.92
N MET A 177 -31.96 0.70 -4.18
CA MET A 177 -31.59 -0.71 -4.11
C MET A 177 -30.64 -1.08 -5.26
N ALA A 178 -30.86 -0.52 -6.45
CA ALA A 178 -29.95 -0.67 -7.59
C ALA A 178 -28.56 -0.15 -7.23
N GLN A 179 -28.50 1.08 -6.72
CA GLN A 179 -27.25 1.72 -6.30
C GLN A 179 -26.52 0.89 -5.24
N MET A 180 -27.22 0.33 -4.25
CA MET A 180 -26.61 -0.54 -3.24
C MET A 180 -25.93 -1.76 -3.87
N LEU A 181 -26.63 -2.48 -4.76
CA LEU A 181 -26.08 -3.66 -5.42
C LEU A 181 -24.93 -3.32 -6.38
N GLU A 182 -25.03 -2.19 -7.10
CA GLU A 182 -23.95 -1.66 -7.94
C GLU A 182 -22.70 -1.33 -7.12
N LYS A 183 -22.84 -0.65 -5.97
CA LYS A 183 -21.71 -0.34 -5.09
C LYS A 183 -21.06 -1.57 -4.48
N ILE A 184 -21.83 -2.61 -4.17
CA ILE A 184 -21.27 -3.90 -3.75
C ILE A 184 -20.47 -4.55 -4.90
N ASN A 185 -20.97 -4.48 -6.13
CA ASN A 185 -20.25 -4.97 -7.31
C ASN A 185 -18.97 -4.16 -7.60
N GLU A 186 -18.99 -2.83 -7.45
CA GLU A 186 -17.81 -1.97 -7.58
C GLU A 186 -16.75 -2.34 -6.52
N LEU A 187 -17.17 -2.54 -5.27
CA LEU A 187 -16.27 -2.98 -4.19
C LEU A 187 -15.61 -4.33 -4.54
N ALA A 188 -16.38 -5.27 -5.11
CA ALA A 188 -15.87 -6.55 -5.54
C ALA A 188 -14.79 -6.42 -6.63
N VAL A 189 -14.99 -5.52 -7.60
CA VAL A 189 -13.98 -5.20 -8.63
C VAL A 189 -12.72 -4.60 -8.01
N ALA A 190 -12.86 -3.66 -7.07
CA ALA A 190 -11.71 -3.04 -6.40
C ALA A 190 -10.87 -4.06 -5.62
N LEU A 191 -11.51 -4.97 -4.88
CA LEU A 191 -10.82 -6.03 -4.14
C LEU A 191 -10.13 -7.04 -5.07
N GLN A 192 -10.76 -7.40 -6.19
CA GLN A 192 -10.15 -8.25 -7.20
C GLN A 192 -8.89 -7.61 -7.82
N SER A 193 -8.96 -6.31 -8.13
CA SER A 193 -7.79 -5.57 -8.62
C SER A 193 -6.67 -5.50 -7.57
N MET A 194 -7.02 -5.30 -6.30
CA MET A 194 -6.06 -5.30 -5.20
C MET A 194 -5.39 -6.67 -5.02
N GLU A 195 -6.14 -7.76 -5.18
CA GLU A 195 -5.60 -9.13 -5.12
C GLU A 195 -4.58 -9.38 -6.23
N GLN A 196 -4.91 -8.99 -7.46
CA GLN A 196 -4.00 -9.09 -8.60
C GLN A 196 -2.71 -8.29 -8.35
N GLN A 197 -2.82 -7.03 -7.94
CA GLN A 197 -1.65 -6.19 -7.63
C GLN A 197 -0.79 -6.78 -6.52
N ASN A 198 -1.41 -7.38 -5.50
CA ASN A 198 -0.68 -8.02 -4.41
C ASN A 198 0.08 -9.26 -4.89
N ASN A 199 -0.49 -10.04 -5.82
CA ASN A 199 0.19 -11.18 -6.42
C ASN A 199 1.36 -10.75 -7.32
N GLU A 200 1.19 -9.69 -8.13
CA GLU A 200 2.27 -9.09 -8.92
C GLU A 200 3.40 -8.56 -8.01
N ALA A 201 3.04 -7.87 -6.91
CA ALA A 201 4.01 -7.37 -5.94
C ALA A 201 4.81 -8.51 -5.27
N LYS A 202 4.15 -9.63 -4.94
CA LYS A 202 4.82 -10.83 -4.42
C LYS A 202 5.83 -11.40 -5.40
N GLU A 203 5.47 -11.48 -6.69
CA GLU A 203 6.36 -11.97 -7.73
C GLU A 203 7.58 -11.08 -7.90
N VAL A 204 7.37 -9.75 -7.95
CA VAL A 204 8.47 -8.77 -8.01
C VAL A 204 9.38 -8.88 -6.79
N LEU A 205 8.83 -8.96 -5.57
CA LEU A 205 9.61 -9.13 -4.35
C LEU A 205 10.42 -10.43 -4.34
N HIS A 206 9.84 -11.52 -4.82
CA HIS A 206 10.53 -12.80 -4.95
C HIS A 206 11.70 -12.71 -5.93
N ASN A 207 11.47 -12.14 -7.12
CA ASN A 207 12.52 -11.94 -8.12
C ASN A 207 13.63 -11.01 -7.63
N ASN A 208 13.30 -9.92 -6.95
CA ASN A 208 14.29 -9.02 -6.35
C ASN A 208 15.14 -9.72 -5.29
N THR A 209 14.54 -10.61 -4.50
CA THR A 209 15.25 -11.39 -3.47
C THR A 209 16.23 -12.37 -4.12
N LEU A 210 15.84 -13.03 -5.22
CA LEU A 210 16.75 -13.88 -6.00
C LEU A 210 17.90 -13.08 -6.60
N GLN A 211 17.62 -11.92 -7.21
CA GLN A 211 18.67 -11.04 -7.75
C GLN A 211 19.62 -10.53 -6.66
N LEU A 212 19.10 -10.15 -5.49
CA LEU A 212 19.93 -9.76 -4.35
C LEU A 212 20.83 -10.91 -3.90
N ARG A 213 20.31 -12.14 -3.85
CA ARG A 213 21.12 -13.31 -3.52
C ARG A 213 22.27 -13.53 -4.52
N ASP A 214 21.96 -13.47 -5.82
CA ASP A 214 22.94 -13.69 -6.89
C ASP A 214 24.01 -12.58 -6.91
N THR A 215 23.61 -11.32 -6.65
CA THR A 215 24.57 -10.22 -6.52
C THR A 215 25.46 -10.36 -5.30
N ILE A 216 24.94 -10.76 -4.14
CA ILE A 216 25.75 -11.06 -2.95
C ILE A 216 26.75 -12.18 -3.24
N GLU A 217 26.32 -13.25 -3.91
CA GLU A 217 27.19 -14.36 -4.27
C GLU A 217 28.29 -13.95 -5.26
N SER A 218 27.98 -13.14 -6.28
CA SER A 218 28.94 -12.63 -7.24
C SER A 218 29.97 -11.70 -6.61
N LEU A 219 29.54 -10.80 -5.71
CA LEU A 219 30.43 -9.94 -4.96
C LEU A 219 31.41 -10.79 -4.13
N ARG A 220 30.91 -11.77 -3.39
CA ARG A 220 31.72 -12.65 -2.53
C ARG A 220 32.74 -13.48 -3.33
N SER A 221 32.29 -14.13 -4.41
CA SER A 221 33.11 -15.10 -5.15
C SER A 221 34.14 -14.47 -6.08
N ASN A 222 33.86 -13.29 -6.62
CA ASN A 222 34.74 -12.63 -7.60
C ASN A 222 35.47 -11.43 -6.98
N GLN A 223 34.72 -10.42 -6.55
CA GLN A 223 35.30 -9.11 -6.23
C GLN A 223 36.09 -9.13 -4.92
N PHE A 224 35.59 -9.80 -3.87
CA PHE A 224 36.32 -9.86 -2.60
C PHE A 224 37.56 -10.75 -2.70
N VAL A 225 37.51 -11.85 -3.46
CA VAL A 225 38.69 -12.70 -3.67
C VAL A 225 39.78 -11.93 -4.44
N GLU A 226 39.40 -11.21 -5.49
CA GLU A 226 40.32 -10.38 -6.28
C GLU A 226 40.93 -9.24 -5.44
N LEU A 227 40.11 -8.54 -4.66
CA LEU A 227 40.57 -7.45 -3.81
C LEU A 227 41.52 -7.94 -2.70
N ASN A 228 41.26 -9.09 -2.08
CA ASN A 228 42.20 -9.71 -1.13
C ASN A 228 43.54 -10.05 -1.80
N GLY A 229 43.51 -10.53 -3.05
CA GLY A 229 44.72 -10.77 -3.83
C GLY A 229 45.52 -9.48 -4.07
N MET A 230 44.84 -8.39 -4.41
CA MET A 230 45.47 -7.08 -4.62
C MET A 230 46.06 -6.49 -3.33
N ILE A 231 45.36 -6.63 -2.19
CA ILE A 231 45.84 -6.21 -0.87
C ILE A 231 47.13 -6.95 -0.51
N ASN A 232 47.14 -8.28 -0.60
CA ASN A 232 48.31 -9.10 -0.32
C ASN A 232 49.50 -8.73 -1.22
N THR A 233 49.26 -8.55 -2.52
CA THR A 233 50.30 -8.10 -3.46
C THR A 233 50.83 -6.72 -3.11
N THR A 234 49.98 -5.81 -2.64
CA THR A 234 50.39 -4.46 -2.23
C THR A 234 51.27 -4.50 -0.99
N VAL A 235 50.91 -5.31 0.02
CA VAL A 235 51.74 -5.54 1.22
C VAL A 235 53.11 -6.10 0.84
N GLU A 236 53.16 -7.10 -0.04
CA GLU A 236 54.43 -7.68 -0.52
C GLU A 236 55.31 -6.63 -1.23
N ARG A 237 54.71 -5.78 -2.06
CA ARG A 237 55.42 -4.69 -2.75
C ARG A 237 55.95 -3.64 -1.77
N ILE A 238 55.17 -3.26 -0.74
CA ILE A 238 55.63 -2.34 0.30
C ILE A 238 56.85 -2.92 1.03
N HIS A 239 56.80 -4.19 1.44
CA HIS A 239 57.95 -4.85 2.06
C HIS A 239 59.18 -4.89 1.14
N THR A 240 58.97 -5.16 -0.14
CA THR A 240 60.06 -5.17 -1.13
C THR A 240 60.71 -3.79 -1.28
N VAL A 241 59.90 -2.72 -1.31
CA VAL A 241 60.43 -1.34 -1.38
C VAL A 241 61.15 -0.97 -0.09
N ALA A 242 60.57 -1.26 1.08
CA ALA A 242 61.21 -1.00 2.37
C ALA A 242 62.59 -1.68 2.50
N ASN A 243 62.73 -2.93 2.02
CA ASN A 243 64.01 -3.62 1.99
C ASN A 243 65.03 -2.94 1.06
N LYS A 244 64.59 -2.45 -0.11
CA LYS A 244 65.46 -1.73 -1.05
C LYS A 244 65.91 -0.37 -0.52
N GLU A 245 65.01 0.37 0.14
CA GLU A 245 65.34 1.63 0.81
C GLU A 245 66.36 1.40 1.94
N HIS A 246 66.20 0.31 2.71
CA HIS A 246 67.16 -0.07 3.73
C HIS A 246 68.55 -0.39 3.15
N GLU A 247 68.62 -1.16 2.06
CA GLU A 247 69.87 -1.45 1.35
C GLU A 247 70.52 -0.17 0.81
N LEU A 248 69.71 0.74 0.24
CA LEU A 248 70.19 2.03 -0.26
C LEU A 248 70.76 2.91 0.86
N SER A 249 70.14 2.90 2.05
CA SER A 249 70.63 3.60 3.24
C SER A 249 72.02 3.10 3.65
N ILE A 250 72.23 1.77 3.68
CA ILE A 250 73.54 1.17 3.95
C ILE A 250 74.59 1.60 2.90
N ASN A 251 74.21 1.60 1.62
CA ASN A 251 75.09 2.02 0.52
C ASN A 251 75.47 3.50 0.61
N LEU A 252 74.54 4.39 0.97
CA LEU A 252 74.82 5.81 1.19
C LEU A 252 75.76 6.01 2.39
N GLN A 253 75.58 5.25 3.47
CA GLN A 253 76.47 5.35 4.63
C GLN A 253 77.90 4.90 4.31
N SER A 254 78.05 3.86 3.49
CA SER A 254 79.35 3.46 2.94
C SER A 254 79.96 4.55 2.03
N LEU A 255 79.14 5.16 1.16
CA LEU A 255 79.58 6.25 0.28
C LEU A 255 80.03 7.49 1.07
N ALA A 256 79.34 7.83 2.16
CA ALA A 256 79.74 8.90 3.07
C ALA A 256 81.11 8.62 3.70
N GLY A 257 81.33 7.37 4.13
CA GLY A 257 82.63 6.91 4.63
C GLY A 257 83.75 7.08 3.60
N ASN A 258 83.54 6.62 2.37
CA ASN A 258 84.51 6.75 1.27
C ASN A 258 84.80 8.23 0.92
N ALA A 259 83.79 9.08 0.93
CA ALA A 259 83.96 10.52 0.69
C ALA A 259 84.79 11.19 1.80
N GLN A 260 84.58 10.78 3.06
CA GLN A 260 85.35 11.27 4.20
C GLN A 260 86.81 10.79 4.15
N GLU A 261 87.06 9.55 3.74
CA GLU A 261 88.42 9.03 3.52
C GLU A 261 89.12 9.78 2.39
N THR A 262 88.41 10.05 1.28
CA THR A 262 88.92 10.87 0.17
C THR A 262 89.31 12.26 0.65
N LYS A 263 88.48 12.88 1.50
CA LYS A 263 88.79 14.17 2.12
C LYS A 263 90.08 14.13 2.94
N GLN A 264 90.32 13.04 3.68
CA GLN A 264 91.54 12.86 4.45
C GLN A 264 92.79 12.77 3.55
N ILE A 265 92.68 12.06 2.41
CA ILE A 265 93.74 11.98 1.41
C ILE A 265 94.05 13.37 0.83
N LEU A 266 93.03 14.16 0.49
CA LEU A 266 93.21 15.52 -0.03
C LEU A 266 93.96 16.43 0.94
N ILE A 267 93.71 16.29 2.26
CA ILE A 267 94.46 17.01 3.30
C ILE A 267 95.94 16.64 3.24
N THR A 268 96.26 15.34 3.18
CA THR A 268 97.65 14.87 3.08
C THR A 268 98.35 15.36 1.80
N ILE A 269 97.66 15.39 0.66
CA ILE A 269 98.22 15.95 -0.58
C ILE A 269 98.42 17.47 -0.44
N GLY A 270 97.53 18.15 0.27
CA GLY A 270 97.67 19.57 0.62
C GLY A 270 98.95 19.83 1.40
N ASP A 271 99.20 19.05 2.45
CA ASP A 271 100.43 19.12 3.25
C ASP A 271 101.68 18.88 2.40
N ILE A 272 101.63 17.92 1.46
CA ILE A 272 102.73 17.65 0.52
C ILE A 272 102.95 18.83 -0.43
N ALA A 273 101.88 19.45 -0.94
CA ALA A 273 101.96 20.61 -1.82
C ALA A 273 102.55 21.83 -1.07
N ASP A 274 102.15 22.07 0.18
CA ASP A 274 102.74 23.08 1.06
C ASP A 274 104.24 22.83 1.29
N GLN A 275 104.63 21.59 1.61
CA GLN A 275 106.05 21.22 1.76
C GLN A 275 106.83 21.42 0.46
N THR A 276 106.24 21.05 -0.68
CA THR A 276 106.85 21.22 -2.02
C THR A 276 107.04 22.71 -2.34
N ASN A 277 106.05 23.54 -2.01
CA ASN A 277 106.12 24.99 -2.18
C ASN A 277 107.26 25.60 -1.34
N LEU A 278 107.40 25.17 -0.08
CA LEU A 278 108.48 25.59 0.80
C LEU A 278 109.86 25.11 0.32
N LEU A 279 109.98 23.88 -0.16
CA LEU A 279 111.22 23.35 -0.74
C LEU A 279 111.62 24.12 -2.01
N ALA A 280 110.66 24.42 -2.88
CA ALA A 280 110.88 25.21 -4.08
C ALA A 280 111.31 26.65 -3.76
N LEU A 281 110.71 27.27 -2.74
CA LEU A 281 111.11 28.58 -2.25
C LEU A 281 112.56 28.57 -1.74
N ASN A 282 112.93 27.59 -0.92
CA ASN A 282 114.29 27.43 -0.42
C ASN A 282 115.30 27.22 -1.58
N ALA A 283 114.93 26.43 -2.59
CA ALA A 283 115.74 26.21 -3.78
C ALA A 283 115.90 27.49 -4.63
N ALA A 284 114.84 28.30 -4.77
CA ALA A 284 114.89 29.57 -5.48
C ALA A 284 115.82 30.58 -4.77
N ILE A 285 115.78 30.62 -3.44
CA ILE A 285 116.69 31.45 -2.61
C ILE A 285 118.15 31.03 -2.84
N GLU A 286 118.46 29.73 -2.78
CA GLU A 286 119.83 29.25 -2.95
C GLU A 286 120.33 29.41 -4.40
N ALA A 287 119.45 29.26 -5.39
CA ALA A 287 119.76 29.54 -6.79
C ALA A 287 120.06 31.03 -7.04
N ALA A 288 119.33 31.94 -6.40
CA ALA A 288 119.64 33.38 -6.43
C ALA A 288 120.98 33.69 -5.76
N ARG A 289 121.32 32.97 -4.69
CA ARG A 289 122.60 33.10 -3.96
C ARG A 289 123.81 32.67 -4.79
N ALA A 290 123.64 31.69 -5.68
CA ALA A 290 124.69 31.20 -6.59
C ALA A 290 124.96 32.12 -7.80
N GLY A 291 124.20 33.21 -7.98
CA GLY A 291 124.41 34.20 -9.05
C GLY A 291 124.19 33.62 -10.46
N GLU A 292 125.07 33.93 -11.41
CA GLU A 292 124.94 33.48 -12.82
C GLU A 292 124.97 31.94 -12.96
N HIS A 293 125.67 31.22 -12.07
CA HIS A 293 125.73 29.75 -12.09
C HIS A 293 124.40 29.09 -11.65
N GLY A 294 123.54 29.82 -10.93
CA GLY A 294 122.26 29.34 -10.42
C GLY A 294 121.05 29.59 -11.33
N ARG A 295 121.20 30.32 -12.45
CA ARG A 295 120.07 30.74 -13.30
C ARG A 295 119.19 29.59 -13.78
N GLY A 296 119.77 28.46 -14.19
CA GLY A 296 119.00 27.29 -14.61
C GLY A 296 118.18 26.66 -13.47
N PHE A 297 118.76 26.60 -12.27
CA PHE A 297 118.08 26.09 -11.07
C PHE A 297 116.98 27.04 -10.58
N ALA A 298 117.17 28.36 -10.70
CA ALA A 298 116.16 29.35 -10.32
C ALA A 298 114.87 29.19 -11.14
N VAL A 299 114.99 28.96 -12.45
CA VAL A 299 113.83 28.72 -13.34
C VAL A 299 113.08 27.44 -12.95
N VAL A 300 113.81 26.36 -12.65
CA VAL A 300 113.19 25.10 -12.20
C VAL A 300 112.49 25.28 -10.86
N ALA A 301 113.11 25.97 -9.90
CA ALA A 301 112.54 26.23 -8.60
C ALA A 301 111.24 27.06 -8.69
N ASP A 302 111.20 28.10 -9.51
CA ASP A 302 109.98 28.88 -9.75
C ASP A 302 108.88 28.07 -10.43
N GLU A 303 109.22 27.15 -11.34
CA GLU A 303 108.23 26.27 -11.98
C GLU A 303 107.66 25.25 -11.00
N VAL A 304 108.49 24.67 -10.12
CA VAL A 304 108.03 23.78 -9.04
C VAL A 304 107.16 24.55 -8.05
N ARG A 305 107.50 25.80 -7.72
CA ARG A 305 106.70 26.68 -6.85
C ARG A 305 105.31 26.93 -7.43
N LYS A 306 105.24 27.34 -8.70
CA LYS A 306 103.97 27.52 -9.42
C LYS A 306 103.14 26.24 -9.51
N LEU A 307 103.80 25.09 -9.71
CA LEU A 307 103.12 23.80 -9.73
C LEU A 307 102.50 23.47 -8.37
N ALA A 308 103.23 23.72 -7.28
CA ALA A 308 102.72 23.53 -5.92
C ALA A 308 101.52 24.45 -5.61
N GLU A 309 101.62 25.76 -5.92
CA GLU A 309 100.52 26.72 -5.79
C GLU A 309 99.28 26.29 -6.61
N ARG A 310 99.49 25.82 -7.85
CA ARG A 310 98.41 25.31 -8.70
C ARG A 310 97.78 24.04 -8.13
N THR A 311 98.57 23.12 -7.58
CA THR A 311 98.08 21.92 -6.90
C THR A 311 97.20 22.28 -5.69
N GLN A 312 97.63 23.24 -4.86
CA GLN A 312 96.84 23.71 -3.72
C GLN A 312 95.48 24.27 -4.13
N LYS A 313 95.46 25.08 -5.21
CA LYS A 313 94.20 25.61 -5.75
C LYS A 313 93.26 24.48 -6.18
N SER A 314 93.76 23.50 -6.93
CA SER A 314 92.95 22.35 -7.37
C SER A 314 92.49 21.47 -6.21
N LEU A 315 93.29 21.31 -5.16
CA LEU A 315 92.89 20.61 -3.94
C LEU A 315 91.75 21.33 -3.21
N ALA A 316 91.79 22.66 -3.11
CA ALA A 316 90.72 23.44 -2.51
C ALA A 316 89.39 23.29 -3.27
N GLU A 317 89.44 23.34 -4.60
CA GLU A 317 88.27 23.09 -5.48
C GLU A 317 87.73 21.65 -5.31
N THR A 318 88.62 20.66 -5.21
CA THR A 318 88.23 19.25 -5.01
C THR A 318 87.63 19.03 -3.62
N ALA A 319 88.21 19.63 -2.58
CA ALA A 319 87.70 19.54 -1.21
C ALA A 319 86.31 20.19 -1.07
N ALA A 320 86.08 21.33 -1.74
CA ALA A 320 84.76 21.95 -1.82
C ALA A 320 83.73 21.00 -2.47
N THR A 321 84.11 20.34 -3.57
CA THR A 321 83.27 19.36 -4.26
C THR A 321 82.92 18.16 -3.37
N ILE A 322 83.90 17.63 -2.62
CA ILE A 322 83.67 16.53 -1.67
C ILE A 322 82.72 16.95 -0.54
N ASN A 323 82.84 18.17 -0.01
CA ASN A 323 81.91 18.65 1.03
C ASN A 323 80.46 18.74 0.51
N ILE A 324 80.27 19.21 -0.74
CA ILE A 324 78.94 19.22 -1.38
C ILE A 324 78.41 17.78 -1.52
N LEU A 325 79.27 16.84 -1.89
CA LEU A 325 78.91 15.42 -2.04
C LEU A 325 78.47 14.80 -0.71
N ILE A 326 79.21 15.06 0.38
CA ILE A 326 78.85 14.63 1.74
C ILE A 326 77.49 15.21 2.16
N GLN A 327 77.25 16.49 1.91
CA GLN A 327 75.96 17.11 2.20
C GLN A 327 74.82 16.42 1.44
N ALA A 328 74.98 16.21 0.12
CA ALA A 328 73.97 15.54 -0.70
C ALA A 328 73.70 14.10 -0.25
N ILE A 329 74.70 13.38 0.25
CA ILE A 329 74.52 12.04 0.83
C ILE A 329 73.66 12.11 2.10
N ASN A 330 73.94 13.06 2.99
CA ASN A 330 73.18 13.23 4.23
C ASN A 330 71.72 13.61 3.94
N ASP A 331 71.49 14.56 3.02
CA ASP A 331 70.15 14.99 2.62
C ASP A 331 69.35 13.82 2.00
N ASN A 332 70.00 13.00 1.17
CA ASN A 332 69.39 11.78 0.63
C ASN A 332 69.09 10.75 1.73
N SER A 333 69.99 10.57 2.71
CA SER A 333 69.78 9.64 3.82
C SER A 333 68.60 10.06 4.70
N GLU A 334 68.41 11.36 4.94
CA GLU A 334 67.24 11.88 5.64
C GLU A 334 65.94 11.58 4.86
N SER A 335 65.96 11.80 3.54
CA SER A 335 64.82 11.50 2.66
C SER A 335 64.46 10.01 2.66
N LEU A 336 65.45 9.11 2.67
CA LEU A 336 65.20 7.66 2.78
C LEU A 336 64.54 7.27 4.11
N ASN A 337 64.97 7.88 5.22
CA ASN A 337 64.35 7.62 6.52
C ASN A 337 62.88 8.07 6.55
N GLN A 338 62.58 9.23 5.97
CA GLN A 338 61.20 9.70 5.81
C GLN A 338 60.37 8.74 4.95
N ASN A 339 60.91 8.26 3.82
CA ASN A 339 60.24 7.27 2.98
C ASN A 339 59.97 5.96 3.74
N MET A 340 60.89 5.51 4.60
CA MET A 340 60.69 4.31 5.42
C MET A 340 59.54 4.48 6.43
N ASP A 341 59.43 5.65 7.05
CA ASP A 341 58.31 5.96 7.94
C ASP A 341 56.97 5.98 7.17
N GLU A 342 56.94 6.60 5.99
CA GLU A 342 55.76 6.58 5.11
C GLU A 342 55.36 5.16 4.69
N MET A 343 56.33 4.28 4.43
CA MET A 343 56.07 2.87 4.11
C MET A 343 55.45 2.11 5.29
N MET A 344 55.87 2.38 6.53
CA MET A 344 55.26 1.79 7.72
C MET A 344 53.81 2.25 7.90
N ASP A 345 53.53 3.53 7.67
CA ASP A 345 52.17 4.06 7.70
C ASP A 345 51.30 3.44 6.60
N LEU A 346 51.83 3.28 5.38
CA LEU A 346 51.13 2.57 4.30
C LEU A 346 50.76 1.14 4.68
N THR A 347 51.64 0.38 5.33
CA THR A 347 51.32 -0.96 5.83
C THR A 347 50.14 -0.92 6.81
N LYS A 348 50.10 0.06 7.72
CA LYS A 348 49.00 0.23 8.66
C LYS A 348 47.67 0.57 7.96
N TYR A 349 47.70 1.45 6.95
CA TYR A 349 46.51 1.77 6.16
C TYR A 349 45.98 0.54 5.43
N VAL A 350 46.85 -0.24 4.79
CA VAL A 350 46.45 -1.47 4.09
C VAL A 350 45.86 -2.49 5.08
N GLY A 351 46.43 -2.65 6.27
CA GLY A 351 45.85 -3.51 7.31
C GLY A 351 44.47 -3.04 7.79
N ASN A 352 44.21 -1.74 7.83
CA ASN A 352 42.86 -1.23 8.13
C ASN A 352 41.85 -1.52 7.02
N VAL A 353 42.28 -1.48 5.75
CA VAL A 353 41.44 -1.86 4.61
C VAL A 353 41.06 -3.34 4.69
N ASP A 354 42.00 -4.20 5.04
CA ASP A 354 41.78 -5.63 5.24
C ASP A 354 40.74 -5.91 6.35
N ASN A 355 40.88 -5.27 7.51
CA ASN A 355 39.90 -5.37 8.60
C ASN A 355 38.49 -4.88 8.18
N LYS A 356 38.40 -3.78 7.43
CA LYS A 356 37.12 -3.26 6.94
C LYS A 356 36.48 -4.17 5.90
N MET A 357 37.29 -4.90 5.16
CA MET A 357 36.85 -5.89 4.20
C MET A 357 36.25 -7.13 4.89
N GLU A 358 36.86 -7.59 5.99
CA GLU A 358 36.27 -8.64 6.84
C GLU A 358 34.93 -8.22 7.44
N GLU A 359 34.82 -6.97 7.93
CA GLU A 359 33.54 -6.43 8.41
C GLU A 359 32.47 -6.42 7.31
N LEU A 360 32.83 -6.02 6.09
CA LEU A 360 31.91 -6.03 4.95
C LEU A 360 31.43 -7.45 4.61
N LEU A 361 32.34 -8.43 4.59
CA LEU A 361 31.98 -9.84 4.39
C LEU A 361 31.00 -10.33 5.48
N ALA A 362 31.25 -10.00 6.74
CA ALA A 362 30.35 -10.35 7.84
C ALA A 362 28.97 -9.68 7.70
N THR A 363 28.89 -8.45 7.19
CA THR A 363 27.59 -7.83 6.90
C THR A 363 26.85 -8.49 5.74
N MET A 364 27.58 -8.96 4.72
CA MET A 364 26.98 -9.71 3.60
C MET A 364 26.41 -11.05 4.05
N ASP A 365 27.09 -11.76 4.95
CA ASP A 365 26.60 -13.02 5.52
C ASP A 365 25.29 -12.84 6.32
N ARG A 366 25.04 -11.63 6.84
CA ARG A 366 23.76 -11.29 7.51
C ARG A 366 22.65 -10.94 6.52
N LEU A 367 23.01 -10.58 5.28
CA LEU A 367 22.08 -10.23 4.21
C LEU A 367 21.69 -11.43 3.34
N SER A 368 22.51 -12.49 3.30
CA SER A 368 22.18 -13.78 2.67
C SER A 368 21.27 -14.61 3.55
#